data_AF-A0A0F9W2S2-F1
#
_entry.id   AF-A0A0F9W2S2-F1
#
_cell.length_a   1.000
_cell.length_b   1.000
_cell.length_c   1.000
_cell.angle_alpha   90.00
_cell.angle_beta   90.00
_cell.angle_gamma   90.00
#
_symmetry.space_group_name_H-M   'P 1'
#
loop_
_entity.id
_entity.type
_entity.pdbx_description
1 polymer ?
#
loop_
_entity_poly.entity_id
_entity_poly.type
_entity_poly.pdbx_seq_one_letter_code
_entity_poly.pdbx_strand_id
1 'polypeptide(L)'
;MSFSHQAFVPDRVLVDSEGTALSPAMAMELGVVPHIILVRRDGWTLGAPEHLAKAAEALWSDEWIGDHALDSTRAAASRGRS
;
A
#
# COMPACT_ATOMS: atom_id res chain seq x y z
N MET A 1 26.00 -8.50 5.47
CA MET A 1 24.57 -8.91 5.54
C MET A 1 23.81 -7.95 4.64
N SER A 2 23.45 -8.38 3.43
CA SER A 2 22.69 -7.57 2.49
C SER A 2 21.22 -7.67 2.88
N PHE A 3 20.64 -6.58 3.39
CA PHE A 3 19.19 -6.48 3.52
C PHE A 3 18.64 -6.30 2.10
N SER A 4 18.19 -7.39 1.50
CA SER A 4 17.29 -7.30 0.35
C SER A 4 16.10 -6.48 0.81
N HIS A 5 15.94 -5.26 0.27
CA HIS A 5 14.67 -4.55 0.31
C HIS A 5 13.68 -5.42 -0.46
N GLN A 6 13.08 -6.43 0.20
CA GLN A 6 11.88 -7.04 -0.34
C GLN A 6 10.86 -5.92 -0.37
N ALA A 7 10.51 -5.49 -1.58
CA ALA A 7 9.34 -4.66 -1.78
C ALA A 7 8.17 -5.43 -1.16
N PHE A 8 7.57 -4.87 -0.12
CA PHE A 8 6.38 -5.43 0.50
C PHE A 8 5.23 -5.20 -0.49
N VAL A 9 4.93 -6.20 -1.31
CA VAL A 9 3.89 -6.14 -2.35
C VAL A 9 2.60 -6.71 -1.75
N PRO A 10 1.49 -5.96 -1.74
CA PRO A 10 0.25 -6.44 -1.17
C PRO A 10 -0.43 -7.47 -2.08
N ASP A 11 -1.33 -8.29 -1.54
CA ASP A 11 -2.11 -9.27 -2.32
C ASP A 11 -3.06 -8.58 -3.29
N ARG A 12 -3.66 -7.47 -2.84
CA ARG A 12 -4.53 -6.61 -3.65
C ARG A 12 -4.27 -5.14 -3.38
N VAL A 13 -4.69 -4.29 -4.32
CA VAL A 13 -4.65 -2.83 -4.19
C VAL A 13 -6.06 -2.29 -4.38
N LEU A 14 -6.54 -1.52 -3.41
CA LEU A 14 -7.82 -0.83 -3.46
C LEU A 14 -7.74 0.30 -4.49
N VAL A 15 -8.69 0.33 -5.44
CA VAL A 15 -8.72 1.29 -6.55
C VAL A 15 -9.88 2.27 -6.48
N ASP A 16 -10.88 2.03 -5.63
CA ASP A 16 -11.98 2.95 -5.35
C ASP A 16 -12.50 2.84 -3.92
N SER A 17 -13.40 3.75 -3.53
CA SER A 17 -14.03 3.78 -2.21
C SER A 17 -15.18 2.78 -2.05
N GLU A 18 -15.61 2.12 -3.13
CA GLU A 18 -16.69 1.11 -3.08
C GLU A 18 -16.16 -0.26 -2.64
N GLY A 19 -14.84 -0.42 -2.57
CA GLY A 19 -14.20 -1.66 -2.15
C GLY A 19 -13.59 -2.47 -3.29
N THR A 20 -13.56 -1.93 -4.51
CA THR A 20 -12.94 -2.65 -5.64
C THR A 20 -11.44 -2.73 -5.43
N ALA A 21 -10.92 -3.96 -5.40
CA ALA A 21 -9.50 -4.22 -5.25
C ALA A 21 -8.97 -5.09 -6.39
N LEU A 22 -7.88 -4.65 -7.01
CA LEU A 22 -7.23 -5.33 -8.14
C LEU A 22 -5.90 -5.96 -7.72
N SER A 23 -5.31 -6.77 -8.60
CA SER A 23 -3.94 -7.21 -8.39
C SER A 23 -2.98 -6.00 -8.47
N PRO A 24 -1.81 -6.05 -7.80
CA PRO A 24 -0.84 -4.95 -7.87
C PRO A 24 -0.44 -4.57 -9.30
N ALA A 25 -0.28 -5.56 -10.18
CA ALA A 25 0.05 -5.31 -11.58
C ALA A 25 -1.04 -4.53 -12.31
N MET A 26 -2.31 -4.92 -12.17
CA MET A 26 -3.44 -4.23 -12.79
C MET A 26 -3.65 -2.83 -12.19
N ALA A 27 -3.51 -2.68 -10.88
CA ALA A 27 -3.60 -1.37 -10.24
C ALA A 27 -2.51 -0.42 -10.75
N MET A 28 -1.29 -0.92 -10.94
CA MET A 28 -0.18 -0.15 -11.52
C MET A 28 -0.45 0.24 -12.98
N GLU A 29 -1.06 -0.64 -13.79
CA GLU A 29 -1.50 -0.29 -15.15
C GLU A 29 -2.54 0.84 -15.15
N LEU A 30 -3.34 0.97 -14.08
CA LEU A 30 -4.28 2.07 -13.86
C LEU A 30 -3.65 3.30 -13.17
N GLY A 31 -2.34 3.27 -12.86
CA GLY A 31 -1.64 4.34 -12.16
C GLY A 31 -1.97 4.45 -10.67
N VAL A 32 -2.59 3.43 -10.08
CA VAL A 32 -2.89 3.38 -8.65
C VAL A 32 -1.70 2.78 -7.90
N VAL A 33 -1.08 3.61 -7.06
CA VAL A 33 0.10 3.23 -6.26
C VAL A 33 -0.28 3.16 -4.78
N PRO A 34 -0.09 2.02 -4.10
CA PRO A 34 -0.34 1.92 -2.68
C PRO A 34 0.68 2.76 -1.89
N HIS A 35 0.18 3.47 -0.89
CA HIS A 35 0.94 4.25 0.09
C HIS A 35 0.86 3.64 1.49
N ILE A 36 -0.15 2.81 1.73
CA ILE A 36 -0.33 2.02 2.94
C ILE A 36 -0.65 0.58 2.54
N ILE A 37 -0.20 -0.38 3.34
CA ILE A 37 -0.63 -1.78 3.25
C ILE A 37 -1.22 -2.19 4.58
N LEU A 38 -2.49 -2.58 4.57
CA LEU A 38 -3.20 -3.17 5.70
C LEU A 38 -2.95 -4.67 5.74
N VAL A 39 -2.74 -5.23 6.92
CA VAL A 39 -2.55 -6.65 7.15
C VAL A 39 -3.74 -7.20 7.92
N ARG A 40 -4.36 -8.24 7.38
CA ARG A 40 -5.50 -8.93 7.99
C ARG A 40 -5.04 -10.10 8.84
N ARG A 41 -5.88 -10.54 9.78
CA ARG A 41 -5.60 -11.64 10.71
C ARG A 41 -5.18 -12.96 10.03
N ASP A 42 -5.69 -13.23 8.83
CA ASP A 42 -5.35 -14.43 8.05
C ASP A 42 -4.07 -14.30 7.23
N GLY A 43 -3.36 -13.17 7.33
CA GLY A 43 -2.14 -12.87 6.58
C GLY A 43 -2.38 -12.23 5.22
N TRP A 44 -3.65 -12.04 4.81
CA TRP A 44 -3.97 -11.33 3.57
C TRP A 44 -3.73 -9.83 3.71
N THR A 45 -3.26 -9.19 2.62
CA THR A 45 -2.84 -7.79 2.63
C THR A 45 -3.55 -6.94 1.58
N LEU A 46 -3.89 -5.71 1.96
CA LEU A 46 -4.53 -4.72 1.08
C LEU A 46 -3.70 -3.43 1.01
N GLY A 47 -3.16 -3.16 -0.15
CA GLY A 47 -2.58 -1.86 -0.48
C GLY A 47 -3.67 -0.83 -0.75
N ALA A 48 -3.47 0.41 -0.34
CA ALA A 48 -4.34 1.52 -0.72
C ALA A 48 -3.51 2.78 -0.95
N PRO A 49 -3.89 3.65 -1.92
CA PRO A 49 -3.35 5.00 -1.99
C PRO A 49 -3.84 5.81 -0.77
N GLU A 50 -3.11 6.88 -0.44
CA GLU A 50 -3.38 7.70 0.76
C GLU A 50 -4.84 8.17 0.85
N HIS A 51 -5.42 8.62 -0.26
CA HIS A 51 -6.81 9.11 -0.30
C HIS A 51 -7.87 8.01 -0.10
N LEU A 52 -7.51 6.72 -0.23
CA LEU A 52 -8.40 5.58 0.02
C LEU A 52 -8.07 4.85 1.33
N ALA A 53 -7.07 5.28 2.10
CA ALA A 53 -6.66 4.60 3.33
C ALA A 53 -7.83 4.39 4.30
N LYS A 54 -8.65 5.43 4.52
CA LYS A 54 -9.85 5.33 5.37
C LYS A 54 -10.90 4.36 4.84
N ALA A 55 -11.06 4.29 3.52
CA ALA A 55 -12.00 3.34 2.91
C ALA A 55 -11.48 1.90 3.08
N ALA A 56 -10.17 1.69 2.91
CA ALA A 56 -9.52 0.40 3.12
C ALA A 56 -9.66 -0.09 4.57
N GLU A 57 -9.42 0.79 5.55
CA GLU A 57 -9.61 0.49 6.97
C GLU A 57 -11.07 0.10 7.29
N ALA A 58 -12.04 0.70 6.62
CA ALA A 58 -13.46 0.49 6.88
C ALA A 58 -14.03 -0.84 6.35
N LEU A 59 -13.44 -1.45 5.31
CA LEU A 59 -14.00 -2.68 4.69
C LEU A 59 -14.06 -3.87 5.65
N TRP A 60 -13.07 -4.00 6.53
CA TRP A 60 -12.96 -5.09 7.53
C TRP A 60 -12.31 -4.59 8.82
N SER A 61 -12.86 -3.53 9.42
CA SER A 61 -12.28 -2.83 10.58
C SER A 61 -11.84 -3.74 11.73
N ASP A 62 -12.56 -4.84 11.96
CA ASP A 62 -12.32 -5.75 13.10
C ASP A 62 -11.34 -6.89 12.76
N GLU A 63 -10.97 -7.05 11.47
CA GLU A 63 -10.08 -8.09 10.99
C GLU A 63 -8.64 -7.60 10.75
N TRP A 64 -8.45 -6.30 10.58
CA TRP A 64 -7.13 -5.70 10.47
C TRP A 64 -6.35 -5.85 11.76
N ILE A 65 -5.10 -6.29 11.64
CA ILE A 65 -4.19 -6.50 12.78
C ILE A 65 -2.98 -5.56 12.74
N GLY A 66 -2.83 -4.77 11.67
CA GLY A 66 -1.79 -3.77 11.55
C GLY A 66 -1.75 -3.14 10.16
N ASP A 67 -0.90 -2.15 10.02
CA ASP A 67 -0.67 -1.41 8.79
C ASP A 67 0.81 -1.05 8.63
N HIS A 68 1.21 -0.84 7.38
CA HIS A 68 2.55 -0.40 7.01
C HIS A 68 2.46 0.75 6.02
N ALA A 69 2.90 1.94 6.43
CA ALA A 69 3.12 3.04 5.51
C ALA A 69 4.33 2.72 4.60
N LEU A 70 4.12 2.84 3.29
CA LEU A 70 5.18 2.79 2.29
C LEU A 70 5.74 4.20 2.16
N ASP A 71 6.94 4.43 2.70
CA ASP A 71 7.63 5.72 2.60
C ASP A 71 7.88 6.08 1.13
N SER A 72 7.04 6.96 0.57
CA SER A 72 7.27 7.57 -0.75
C SER A 72 8.46 8.55 -0.74
N THR A 73 9.10 8.78 0.41
CA THR A 73 10.06 9.87 0.60
C THR A 73 11.45 9.37 0.99
N ARG A 74 12.25 8.92 -0.01
CA ARG A 74 13.71 9.08 0.06
C ARG A 74 14.47 9.12 -1.27
N ALA A 75 13.85 9.54 -2.37
CA ALA A 75 14.56 9.77 -3.65
C ALA A 75 14.81 11.26 -3.99
N ALA A 76 14.25 12.23 -3.25
CA ALA A 76 14.27 13.64 -3.64
C ALA A 76 15.18 14.58 -2.82
N ALA A 77 16.00 14.07 -1.90
CA ALA A 77 16.79 14.93 -0.98
C ALA A 77 18.33 14.86 -1.14
N SER A 78 18.84 14.56 -2.34
CA SER A 78 20.30 14.59 -2.61
C SER A 78 20.74 15.52 -3.76
N ARG A 79 19.86 16.42 -4.24
CA ARG A 79 20.27 17.50 -5.16
C ARG A 79 20.08 18.86 -4.50
N GLY A 80 21.04 19.23 -3.66
CA GLY A 80 21.07 20.53 -2.99
C GLY A 80 22.41 20.79 -2.30
N ARG A 81 23.44 21.13 -3.09
CA ARG A 81 24.45 22.16 -2.80
C ARG A 81 25.52 22.16 -3.90
N SER A 82 25.40 23.10 -4.83
CA SER A 82 26.53 23.71 -5.51
C SER A 82 26.63 25.14 -5.00
#